data_AF-A0A3B8MJZ3-F1
#
_entry.id   AF-A0A3B8MJZ3-F1
#
_cell.length_a   1.000
_cell.length_b   1.000
_cell.length_c   1.000
_cell.angle_alpha   90.00
_cell.angle_beta   90.00
_cell.angle_gamma   90.00
#
_symmetry.space_group_name_H-M   'P 1'
#
loop_
_entity.id
_entity.type
_entity.pdbx_description
1 polymer ?
#
loop_
_entity_poly.entity_id
_entity_poly.type
_entity_poly.pdbx_seq_one_letter_code
_entity_poly.pdbx_strand_id
1 'polypeptide(L)'
;MCRKSPPDLIITDILMPDQDGVEAHLDLRNSLPEVKIIVISGNAREFLPIAKALGAHRTFAKPFQQAESSKPSHSSSLSSHRHPIT
;
A
#
# COMPACT_ATOMS: atom_id res chain seq x y z
N MET A 1 23.72 -18.96 -8.77
CA MET A 1 22.60 -19.67 -9.44
C MET A 1 21.57 -19.98 -8.37
N CYS A 2 20.60 -19.08 -8.15
CA CYS A 2 19.62 -19.21 -7.06
C CYS A 2 18.66 -20.37 -7.34
N ARG A 3 18.35 -21.16 -6.30
CA ARG A 3 17.63 -22.43 -6.38
C ARG A 3 16.16 -22.18 -6.74
N LYS A 4 15.69 -22.85 -7.81
CA LYS A 4 14.38 -22.72 -8.47
C LYS A 4 13.23 -23.27 -7.61
N SER A 5 12.85 -22.55 -6.58
CA SER A 5 11.58 -22.80 -5.87
C SER A 5 10.72 -21.54 -6.02
N PRO A 6 9.44 -21.66 -6.40
CA PRO A 6 8.54 -20.51 -6.39
C PRO A 6 8.47 -19.96 -4.95
N PRO A 7 8.41 -18.64 -4.76
CA PRO A 7 8.34 -18.04 -3.43
C PRO A 7 7.02 -18.39 -2.76
N ASP A 8 7.02 -18.61 -1.45
CA ASP A 8 5.78 -18.83 -0.68
C ASP A 8 4.96 -17.54 -0.49
N LEU A 9 5.61 -16.38 -0.63
CA LEU A 9 5.04 -15.05 -0.41
C LEU A 9 5.73 -14.01 -1.29
N ILE A 10 4.94 -13.15 -1.93
CA ILE A 10 5.38 -11.97 -2.65
C ILE A 10 4.84 -10.72 -1.96
N ILE A 11 5.70 -9.73 -1.76
CA ILE A 11 5.35 -8.40 -1.27
C ILE A 11 5.74 -7.41 -2.38
N THR A 12 4.77 -6.67 -2.92
CA THR A 12 4.99 -5.75 -4.04
C THR A 12 4.42 -4.35 -3.76
N ASP A 13 5.00 -3.32 -4.36
CA ASP A 13 4.42 -1.97 -4.37
C ASP A 13 3.43 -1.85 -5.55
N ILE A 14 2.35 -1.08 -5.37
CA ILE A 14 1.38 -0.83 -6.45
C ILE A 14 1.83 0.31 -7.37
N LEU A 15 2.66 1.24 -6.86
CA LEU A 15 3.21 2.33 -7.66
C LEU A 15 4.66 2.04 -7.97
N MET A 16 4.89 1.55 -9.18
CA MET A 16 6.21 1.50 -9.80
C MET A 16 6.25 2.58 -10.89
N PRO A 17 7.33 3.38 -10.99
CA PRO A 17 7.38 4.49 -11.95
C PRO A 17 7.24 4.05 -13.42
N ASP A 18 7.60 2.79 -13.73
CA ASP A 18 7.67 2.26 -15.09
C ASP A 18 6.74 1.07 -15.36
N GLN A 19 5.92 0.66 -14.38
CA GLN A 19 4.98 -0.46 -14.54
C GLN A 19 3.63 -0.15 -13.88
N ASP A 20 2.55 -0.54 -14.55
CA ASP A 20 1.24 -0.61 -13.92
C ASP A 20 1.27 -1.74 -12.88
N GLY A 21 1.34 -1.38 -11.59
CA GLY A 21 1.40 -2.34 -10.50
C GLY A 21 0.16 -3.23 -10.40
N VAL A 22 -0.95 -2.85 -11.03
CA VAL A 22 -2.15 -3.71 -11.15
C VAL A 22 -1.92 -4.80 -12.19
N GLU A 23 -1.36 -4.46 -13.35
CA GLU A 23 -1.02 -5.42 -14.41
C GLU A 23 0.02 -6.42 -13.91
N ALA A 24 1.08 -5.94 -13.24
CA ALA A 24 2.09 -6.80 -12.65
C ALA A 24 1.50 -7.75 -11.60
N HIS A 25 0.53 -7.30 -10.79
CA HIS A 25 -0.18 -8.16 -9.83
C HIS A 25 -1.02 -9.24 -10.53
N LEU A 26 -1.69 -8.89 -11.63
CA LEU A 26 -2.46 -9.85 -12.43
C LEU A 26 -1.56 -10.92 -13.06
N ASP A 27 -0.44 -10.53 -13.63
CA ASP A 27 0.54 -11.45 -14.21
C ASP A 27 1.12 -12.39 -13.15
N LEU A 28 1.44 -11.87 -11.97
CA LEU A 28 1.87 -12.68 -10.83
C LEU A 28 0.78 -13.65 -10.38
N ARG A 29 -0.48 -13.20 -10.32
CA ARG A 29 -1.59 -14.06 -9.91
C ARG A 29 -1.85 -15.18 -10.92
N ASN A 30 -1.72 -14.89 -12.21
CA ASN A 30 -1.91 -15.86 -13.28
C ASN A 30 -0.75 -16.87 -13.37
N SER A 31 0.48 -16.41 -13.20
CA SER A 31 1.69 -17.26 -13.26
C SER A 31 1.92 -18.07 -11.99
N LEU A 32 1.51 -17.55 -10.83
CA LEU A 32 1.74 -18.14 -9.51
C LEU A 32 0.45 -18.14 -8.65
N PRO A 33 -0.59 -18.92 -9.06
CA PRO A 33 -1.91 -18.88 -8.42
C PRO A 33 -1.92 -19.39 -6.96
N GLU A 34 -0.93 -20.18 -6.55
CA GLU A 34 -0.81 -20.68 -5.18
C GLU A 34 0.00 -19.77 -4.25
N VAL A 35 0.72 -18.79 -4.82
CA VAL A 35 1.60 -17.90 -4.05
C VAL A 35 0.76 -16.82 -3.37
N LYS A 36 1.07 -16.56 -2.10
CA LYS A 36 0.44 -15.48 -1.35
C LYS A 36 1.01 -14.14 -1.81
N ILE A 37 0.14 -13.17 -2.08
CA ILE A 37 0.55 -11.84 -2.55
C ILE A 37 0.07 -10.78 -1.57
N ILE A 38 0.99 -9.92 -1.13
CA ILE A 38 0.71 -8.73 -0.33
C ILE A 38 1.06 -7.51 -1.17
N VAL A 39 0.10 -6.59 -1.31
CA VAL A 39 0.33 -5.33 -2.02
C VAL A 39 0.47 -4.19 -1.03
N ILE A 40 1.47 -3.35 -1.23
CA ILE A 40 1.73 -2.19 -0.40
C ILE A 40 1.63 -0.94 -1.30
N SER A 41 1.04 0.15 -0.81
CA SER A 41 0.96 1.41 -1.56
C SER A 41 1.20 2.61 -0.68
N GLY A 42 2.09 3.51 -1.08
CA GLY A 42 2.28 4.79 -0.39
C GLY A 42 1.34 5.89 -0.89
N ASN A 43 1.47 6.24 -2.18
CA ASN A 43 0.82 7.41 -2.76
C ASN A 43 -0.47 7.07 -3.55
N ALA A 44 -0.85 5.80 -3.63
CA ALA A 44 -1.98 5.29 -4.42
C ALA A 44 -2.87 4.38 -3.54
N ARG A 45 -3.39 4.92 -2.45
CA ARG A 45 -4.17 4.13 -1.48
C ARG A 45 -5.51 3.68 -2.06
N GLU A 46 -6.05 4.46 -2.98
CA GLU A 46 -7.28 4.18 -3.73
C GLU A 46 -7.21 2.93 -4.60
N PHE A 47 -6.00 2.45 -4.92
CA PHE A 47 -5.79 1.22 -5.68
C PHE A 47 -5.71 -0.03 -4.79
N LEU A 48 -5.56 0.11 -3.47
CA LEU A 48 -5.53 -1.03 -2.55
C LEU A 48 -6.84 -1.86 -2.59
N PRO A 49 -8.05 -1.27 -2.60
CA PRO A 49 -9.29 -2.04 -2.79
C PRO A 49 -9.31 -2.82 -4.10
N ILE A 50 -8.77 -2.25 -5.18
CA ILE A 50 -8.68 -2.90 -6.50
C ILE A 50 -7.74 -4.11 -6.40
N ALA A 51 -6.53 -3.94 -5.86
CA ALA A 51 -5.60 -5.04 -5.64
C ALA A 51 -6.22 -6.17 -4.79
N LYS A 52 -6.98 -5.81 -3.76
CA LYS A 52 -7.70 -6.76 -2.92
C LYS A 52 -8.75 -7.55 -3.71
N ALA A 53 -9.54 -6.87 -4.55
CA ALA A 53 -10.53 -7.49 -5.43
C ALA A 53 -9.89 -8.42 -6.47
N LEU A 54 -8.68 -8.10 -6.94
CA LEU A 54 -7.91 -8.88 -7.92
C LEU A 54 -7.08 -10.01 -7.29
N GLY A 55 -7.34 -10.37 -6.02
CA GLY A 55 -6.75 -11.56 -5.40
C GLY A 55 -5.52 -11.30 -4.52
N ALA A 56 -5.19 -10.04 -4.19
CA ALA A 56 -4.23 -9.78 -3.13
C ALA A 56 -4.74 -10.36 -1.80
N HIS A 57 -3.87 -11.07 -1.10
CA HIS A 57 -4.20 -11.69 0.18
C HIS A 57 -4.32 -10.63 1.27
N ARG A 58 -3.44 -9.63 1.25
CA ARG A 58 -3.52 -8.45 2.12
C ARG A 58 -3.02 -7.21 1.39
N THR A 59 -3.46 -6.06 1.86
CA THR A 59 -3.07 -4.76 1.32
C THR A 59 -2.66 -3.83 2.46
N PHE A 60 -1.57 -3.07 2.30
CA PHE A 60 -1.09 -2.12 3.30
C PHE A 60 -0.87 -0.74 2.70
N ALA A 61 -1.27 0.29 3.42
CA ALA A 61 -0.93 1.67 3.08
C ALA A 61 0.37 2.09 3.78
N LYS A 62 1.32 2.68 3.06
CA LYS A 62 2.48 3.37 3.66
C LYS A 62 2.05 4.78 4.10
N PRO A 63 2.63 5.34 5.17
CA PRO A 63 3.52 4.66 6.11
C PRO A 63 2.73 3.62 6.93
N PHE A 64 3.31 2.43 7.07
CA PHE A 64 2.84 1.48 8.07
C PHE A 64 3.23 2.03 9.44
N GLN A 65 2.28 2.04 10.37
CA GLN A 65 2.50 2.52 11.72
C GLN A 65 3.60 1.65 12.34
N GLN A 66 4.83 2.19 12.44
CA GLN A 66 5.90 1.52 13.16
C GLN A 66 5.38 1.29 14.58
N ALA A 67 5.33 0.04 15.00
CA ALA A 67 5.14 -0.26 16.41
C ALA A 67 6.28 0.44 17.16
N GLU A 68 5.93 1.49 17.90
CA GLU A 68 6.79 2.24 18.83
C GLU A 68 7.96 3.04 18.21
N SER A 69 7.72 4.31 17.90
CA SER A 69 8.45 5.38 18.60
C SER A 69 7.62 6.66 18.61
N SER A 70 7.36 7.13 19.83
CA SER A 70 6.63 8.34 20.18
C SER A 70 7.16 9.59 19.48
N LYS A 71 6.37 10.20 18.57
CA LYS A 71 6.19 11.66 18.50
C LYS A 71 4.77 12.00 17.99
N PRO A 72 4.03 12.89 18.68
CA PRO A 72 2.68 13.27 18.27
C PRO A 72 2.73 14.15 17.01
N SER A 73 1.91 13.80 16.02
CA SER A 73 1.56 14.67 14.89
C SER A 73 0.92 15.94 15.45
N HIS A 74 1.62 17.08 15.36
CA HIS A 74 1.02 18.37 15.61
C HIS A 74 0.01 18.65 14.50
N SER A 75 -1.26 18.42 14.78
CA SER A 75 -2.35 19.07 14.05
C SER A 75 -2.30 20.56 14.39
N SER A 76 -1.70 21.36 13.51
CA SER A 76 -1.82 22.81 13.54
C SER A 76 -3.25 23.18 13.17
N SER A 77 -4.16 23.15 14.15
CA SER A 77 -5.45 23.83 14.09
C SER A 77 -5.20 25.33 14.16
N LEU A 78 -4.99 25.97 13.01
CA LEU A 78 -5.08 27.43 12.90
C LEU A 78 -6.56 27.81 12.84
N SER A 79 -7.13 27.96 14.04
CA SER A 79 -8.31 28.80 14.27
C SER A 79 -7.87 30.27 14.19
N SER A 80 -8.35 31.00 13.18
CA SER A 80 -8.27 32.45 13.04
C SER A 80 -9.12 32.86 11.83
N HIS A 81 -10.17 33.66 11.89
CA HIS A 81 -10.66 34.57 12.90
C HIS A 81 -12.20 34.58 12.86
N ARG A 82 -12.84 34.49 14.02
CA ARG A 82 -14.13 35.13 14.26
C ARG A 82 -13.93 36.13 15.39
N HIS A 83 -14.33 37.38 15.14
CA HIS A 83 -15.10 38.28 16.02
C HIS A 83 -14.84 39.74 15.61
N PRO A 84 -15.70 40.72 15.97
CA PRO A 84 -17.02 40.61 16.58
C PRO A 84 -18.12 41.41 15.84
N ILE A 85 -19.35 41.07 16.24
CA ILE A 85 -20.52 41.96 16.32
C ILE A 85 -20.18 43.39 16.77
N THR A 86 -20.63 44.37 16.00
CA THR A 86 -21.18 45.66 16.44
C THR A 86 -22.27 46.04 15.45
#